data_AF-A0A7K9AF99-F1
#
_entry.id   AF-A0A7K9AF99-F1
#
_cell.length_a   1.000
_cell.length_b   1.000
_cell.length_c   1.000
_cell.angle_alpha   90.00
_cell.angle_beta   90.00
_cell.angle_gamma   90.00
#
_symmetry.space_group_name_H-M   'P 1'
#
loop_
_entity.id
_entity.type
_entity.pdbx_description
1 polymer ?
#
loop_
_entity_poly.entity_id
_entity_poly.type
_entity_poly.pdbx_seq_one_letter_code
_entity_poly.pdbx_strand_id
1 'polypeptide(L)'
;QAYCQRVYRGHLASVHSASRNEQLQKLARTYTRLAVWIGAVTSRTAGQWESRWEDSSAWNYANWAPTFPHHIVSTCTTLSTRDGLWRSRICFQLRPFICQY
;
A
#
# COMPACT_ATOMS: atom_id res chain seq x y z
N GLN A 1 1.08 0.81 10.41
CA GLN A 1 1.84 2.08 10.38
C GLN A 1 2.68 2.33 11.63
N ALA A 2 2.09 2.46 12.83
CA ALA A 2 2.82 2.85 14.05
C ALA A 2 4.07 2.00 14.38
N TYR A 3 4.07 0.71 14.01
CA TYR A 3 5.23 -0.17 14.19
C TYR A 3 6.46 0.30 13.39
N CYS A 4 6.30 0.61 12.09
CA CYS A 4 7.41 1.08 11.25
C CYS A 4 8.02 2.37 11.79
N GLN A 5 7.19 3.29 12.28
CA GLN A 5 7.62 4.56 12.85
C GLN A 5 8.34 4.39 14.19
N ARG A 6 7.82 3.54 15.07
CA ARG A 6 8.38 3.35 16.42
C ARG A 6 9.68 2.55 16.40
N VAL A 7 9.75 1.50 15.60
CA VAL A 7 10.88 0.55 15.60
C VAL A 7 11.98 0.98 14.64
N TYR A 8 11.62 1.44 13.44
CA TYR A 8 12.58 1.72 12.37
C TYR A 8 12.69 3.20 12.03
N ARG A 9 11.96 4.09 12.73
CA ARG A 9 11.83 5.52 12.37
C ARG A 9 11.41 5.72 10.91
N GLY A 10 10.67 4.76 10.36
CA GLY A 10 10.28 4.72 8.96
C GLY A 10 8.76 4.70 8.76
N HIS A 11 8.33 4.49 7.53
CA HIS A 11 6.91 4.48 7.14
C HIS A 11 6.55 3.13 6.49
N LEU A 12 5.26 2.89 6.27
CA LEU A 12 4.87 1.80 5.37
C LEU A 12 5.39 2.11 3.95
N ALA A 13 5.74 1.07 3.20
CA ALA A 13 6.40 1.23 1.91
C ALA A 13 5.55 2.05 0.91
N SER A 14 6.16 3.07 0.31
CA SER A 14 5.62 3.79 -0.84
C SER A 14 6.21 3.24 -2.13
N VAL A 15 5.50 3.47 -3.24
CA VAL A 15 5.89 2.94 -4.54
C VAL A 15 5.79 4.03 -5.59
N HIS A 16 6.95 4.37 -6.16
CA HIS A 16 7.10 5.45 -7.14
C HIS A 16 7.51 4.95 -8.53
N SER A 17 7.64 3.63 -8.72
CA SER A 17 8.02 3.03 -10.00
C SER A 17 7.60 1.55 -10.09
N ALA A 18 7.51 1.06 -11.32
CA ALA A 18 7.28 -0.36 -11.58
C ALA A 18 8.40 -1.26 -11.03
N SER A 19 9.66 -0.81 -11.12
CA SER A 19 10.82 -1.53 -10.57
C SER A 19 10.73 -1.68 -9.04
N ARG A 20 10.33 -0.61 -8.33
CA ARG A 20 10.11 -0.66 -6.88
C ARG A 20 8.95 -1.58 -6.54
N ASN A 21 7.86 -1.52 -7.30
CA ASN A 21 6.72 -2.42 -7.12
C ASN A 21 7.11 -3.89 -7.23
N GLU A 22 7.86 -4.24 -8.27
CA GLU A 22 8.34 -5.59 -8.51
C GLU A 22 9.31 -6.06 -7.41
N GLN A 23 10.21 -5.18 -6.97
CA GLN A 23 11.13 -5.48 -5.86
C GLN A 23 10.36 -5.80 -4.57
N LEU A 24 9.36 -4.99 -4.23
CA LEU A 24 8.51 -5.22 -3.05
C LEU A 24 7.67 -6.50 -3.19
N GLN A 25 7.17 -6.79 -4.39
CA GLN A 25 6.46 -8.03 -4.67
C GLN A 25 7.37 -9.25 -4.47
N LYS A 26 8.58 -9.24 -5.04
CA LYS A 26 9.57 -10.33 -4.88
C LYS A 26 9.91 -10.53 -3.40
N LEU A 27 10.19 -9.44 -2.68
CA LEU A 27 10.45 -9.48 -1.24
C LEU A 27 9.28 -10.11 -0.48
N ALA A 28 8.05 -9.62 -0.70
CA ALA A 28 6.87 -10.13 -0.03
C ALA A 28 6.64 -11.62 -0.30
N ARG A 29 6.84 -12.07 -1.56
CA ARG A 29 6.71 -13.47 -1.96
C ARG A 29 7.67 -14.40 -1.22
N THR A 30 8.85 -13.92 -0.83
CA THR A 30 9.82 -14.71 -0.06
C THR A 30 9.30 -15.05 1.34
N TYR A 31 8.49 -14.19 1.95
CA TYR A 31 8.02 -14.37 3.32
C TYR A 31 6.55 -14.82 3.44
N THR A 32 5.71 -14.49 2.46
CA THR A 32 4.28 -14.81 2.52
C THR A 32 3.62 -14.95 1.16
N ARG A 33 2.56 -15.75 1.09
CA ARG A 33 1.65 -15.83 -0.07
C ARG A 33 0.43 -14.91 0.08
N LEU A 34 0.32 -14.20 1.20
CA LEU A 34 -0.75 -13.23 1.44
C LEU A 34 -0.42 -11.90 0.77
N ALA A 35 -1.45 -11.10 0.50
CA ALA A 35 -1.25 -9.71 0.13
C ALA A 35 -0.78 -8.91 1.35
N VAL A 36 0.16 -8.01 1.14
CA VAL A 36 0.85 -7.25 2.19
C VAL A 36 0.44 -5.79 2.18
N TRP A 37 0.36 -5.16 3.34
CA TRP A 37 0.07 -3.73 3.44
C TRP A 37 1.25 -2.89 2.92
N ILE A 38 0.90 -1.89 2.11
CA ILE A 38 1.78 -0.78 1.70
C ILE A 38 1.20 0.54 2.21
N GLY A 39 1.99 1.61 2.16
CA GLY A 39 1.65 2.90 2.79
C GLY A 39 0.61 3.74 2.06
N ALA A 40 -0.13 3.18 1.11
CA ALA A 40 -1.16 3.91 0.38
C ALA A 40 -2.51 3.80 1.11
N VAL A 41 -3.15 4.95 1.30
CA VAL A 41 -4.51 5.06 1.85
C VAL A 41 -5.40 5.80 0.86
N THR A 42 -6.63 5.31 0.68
CA THR A 42 -7.66 5.98 -0.14
C THR A 42 -8.72 6.53 0.79
N SER A 43 -8.94 7.84 0.76
CA SER A 43 -9.93 8.52 1.61
C SER A 43 -10.64 9.64 0.84
N ARG A 44 -11.81 10.07 1.32
CA ARG A 44 -12.54 11.17 0.73
C ARG A 44 -12.05 12.51 1.32
N THR A 45 -11.43 13.34 0.49
CA THR A 45 -10.93 14.68 0.85
C THR A 45 -11.65 15.72 -0.01
N ALA A 46 -12.17 16.79 0.59
CA ALA A 46 -12.87 17.87 -0.13
C ALA A 46 -13.97 17.37 -1.11
N GLY A 47 -14.65 16.27 -0.76
CA GLY A 47 -15.71 15.68 -1.57
C GLY A 47 -15.24 14.70 -2.65
N GLN A 48 -13.94 14.64 -2.96
CA GLN A 48 -13.33 13.76 -3.94
C GLN A 48 -12.60 12.59 -3.27
N TRP A 49 -12.52 11.45 -3.97
CA TRP A 49 -11.74 10.31 -3.49
C TRP A 49 -10.31 10.41 -3.97
N GLU A 50 -9.38 10.38 -3.03
CA GLU A 50 -7.96 10.54 -3.31
C GLU A 50 -7.19 9.40 -2.65
N SER A 51 -6.16 8.93 -3.35
CA SER A 51 -5.18 8.01 -2.80
C SER A 51 -3.89 8.76 -2.51
N ARG A 52 -3.33 8.56 -1.33
CA ARG A 52 -2.11 9.24 -0.87
C ARG A 52 -1.20 8.27 -0.13
N TRP A 53 0.09 8.59 -0.14
CA TRP A 53 1.07 7.89 0.68
C TRP A 53 1.12 8.46 2.09
N GLU A 54 1.25 7.59 3.08
CA GLU A 54 1.38 7.93 4.50
C GLU A 54 2.72 8.60 4.87
N ASP A 55 3.72 8.50 3.99
CA ASP A 55 5.01 9.19 4.13
C ASP A 55 5.01 10.60 3.51
N SER A 56 3.85 11.05 3.01
CA SER A 56 3.68 12.35 2.32
C SER A 56 4.47 12.48 1.01
N SER A 57 4.97 11.37 0.46
CA SER A 57 5.61 11.35 -0.86
C SER A 57 4.61 11.57 -2.00
N ALA A 58 5.12 11.95 -3.17
CA ALA A 58 4.28 12.25 -4.32
C ALA A 58 3.50 11.02 -4.82
N TRP A 59 2.21 11.19 -5.10
CA TRP A 59 1.39 10.18 -5.76
C TRP A 59 1.63 10.20 -7.28
N ASN A 60 2.73 9.59 -7.72
CA ASN A 60 3.18 9.61 -9.13
C ASN A 60 3.15 8.24 -9.82
N TYR A 61 2.81 7.18 -9.11
CA TYR A 61 2.74 5.82 -9.64
C TYR A 61 1.60 5.07 -8.98
N ALA A 62 0.88 4.28 -9.77
CA ALA A 62 -0.21 3.44 -9.29
C ALA A 62 -0.23 2.12 -10.06
N ASN A 63 -0.32 1.00 -9.34
CA ASN A 63 -0.44 -0.33 -9.94
C ASN A 63 -1.73 -1.03 -9.51
N TRP A 64 -2.86 -0.31 -9.57
CA TRP A 64 -4.16 -0.82 -9.15
C TRP A 64 -4.62 -2.01 -9.98
N ALA A 65 -5.20 -3.01 -9.31
CA ALA A 65 -5.97 -4.03 -9.99
C ALA A 65 -7.21 -3.39 -10.65
N PRO A 66 -7.74 -3.98 -11.74
CA PRO A 66 -9.00 -3.54 -12.32
C PRO A 66 -10.07 -3.41 -11.25
N THR A 67 -10.91 -2.38 -11.34
CA THR A 67 -12.00 -2.04 -10.38
C THR A 67 -11.56 -1.48 -9.03
N PHE A 68 -10.25 -1.27 -8.80
CA PHE A 68 -9.73 -0.61 -7.60
C PHE A 68 -9.10 0.76 -7.92
N PRO A 69 -9.07 1.69 -6.95
CA PRO A 69 -9.60 1.57 -5.58
C PRO A 69 -11.13 1.69 -5.52
N HIS A 70 -11.75 1.08 -4.49
CA HIS A 70 -13.19 1.26 -4.24
C HIS A 70 -13.46 2.60 -3.54
N HIS A 71 -14.18 3.47 -4.23
CA HIS A 71 -14.55 4.82 -3.80
C HIS A 71 -15.85 4.85 -2.97
N ILE A 72 -15.93 4.00 -1.95
CA ILE A 72 -17.15 3.84 -1.12
C ILE A 72 -16.84 4.18 0.34
N VAL A 73 -15.71 3.70 0.86
CA VAL A 73 -15.26 3.91 2.24
C VAL A 73 -13.75 4.17 2.25
N SER A 74 -13.25 4.78 3.32
CA SER A 74 -11.80 4.90 3.51
C SER A 74 -11.17 3.52 3.58
N THR A 75 -10.16 3.28 2.75
CA THR A 75 -9.50 1.98 2.61
C THR A 75 -7.99 2.12 2.67
N CYS A 76 -7.35 1.02 3.04
CA CYS A 76 -5.91 0.85 2.99
C CYS A 76 -5.55 0.00 1.78
N THR A 77 -4.30 0.08 1.34
CA THR A 77 -3.86 -0.57 0.11
C THR A 77 -2.98 -1.78 0.40
N THR A 78 -3.32 -2.90 -0.22
CA THR A 78 -2.49 -4.11 -0.20
C THR A 78 -1.81 -4.33 -1.54
N LEU A 79 -0.53 -4.71 -1.52
CA LEU A 79 0.19 -5.26 -2.65
C LEU A 79 0.00 -6.78 -2.68
N SER A 80 -0.50 -7.30 -3.79
CA SER A 80 -0.66 -8.74 -3.97
C SER A 80 0.66 -9.39 -4.37
N THR A 81 1.03 -10.44 -3.65
CA THR A 81 2.23 -11.22 -3.92
C THR A 81 2.13 -12.03 -5.21
N ARG A 82 0.92 -12.31 -5.72
CA ARG A 82 0.71 -13.13 -6.93
C ARG A 82 0.97 -12.35 -8.22
N ASP A 83 0.28 -11.22 -8.36
CA ASP A 83 0.24 -10.41 -9.59
C ASP A 83 0.90 -9.03 -9.44
N GLY A 84 1.34 -8.66 -8.24
CA GLY A 84 1.97 -7.35 -7.98
C GLY A 84 0.98 -6.19 -7.97
N LEU A 85 -0.31 -6.45 -8.20
CA LEU A 85 -1.35 -5.44 -8.30
C LEU A 85 -1.85 -5.01 -6.93
N TRP A 86 -2.29 -3.77 -6.85
CA TRP A 86 -2.79 -3.14 -5.63
C TRP A 86 -4.29 -3.32 -5.51
N ARG A 87 -4.75 -3.59 -4.28
CA ARG A 87 -6.17 -3.74 -3.97
C ARG A 87 -6.50 -2.97 -2.71
N SER A 88 -7.61 -2.25 -2.74
CA SER A 88 -8.17 -1.59 -1.56
C SER A 88 -8.83 -2.60 -0.64
N ARG A 89 -8.56 -2.47 0.65
CA ARG A 89 -9.11 -3.33 1.71
C ARG A 89 -9.45 -2.47 2.92
N ILE A 90 -10.38 -2.94 3.74
CA ILE A 90 -10.68 -2.31 5.03
C ILE A 90 -9.43 -2.38 5.92
N CYS A 91 -9.02 -1.23 6.47
CA CYS A 91 -7.75 -1.06 7.18
C CYS A 91 -7.58 -1.95 8.42
N PHE A 92 -8.67 -2.38 9.04
CA PHE A 92 -8.65 -3.13 10.31
C PHE A 92 -8.36 -4.63 10.14
N GLN A 93 -7.97 -5.09 8.95
CA GLN A 93 -7.59 -6.48 8.72
C GLN A 93 -6.12 -6.76 9.09
N LEU A 94 -5.90 -7.81 9.88
CA LEU A 94 -4.55 -8.32 10.17
C LEU A 94 -3.93 -8.91 8.90
N ARG A 95 -2.84 -8.31 8.43
CA ARG A 95 -2.03 -8.81 7.31
C ARG A 95 -0.55 -8.44 7.52
N PRO A 96 0.38 -9.16 6.88
CA PRO A 96 1.77 -8.74 6.83
C PRO A 96 1.89 -7.37 6.16
N PHE A 97 2.96 -6.64 6.47
CA PHE A 97 3.18 -5.29 5.98
C PHE A 97 4.67 -5.08 5.67
N ILE A 98 4.98 -4.09 4.82
CA ILE A 98 6.36 -3.74 4.50
C ILE A 98 6.66 -2.33 5.01
N CYS A 99 7.74 -2.19 5.78
CA CYS A 99 8.29 -0.89 6.16
C CYS A 99 9.38 -0.44 5.18
N GLN A 100 9.55 0.88 5.06
CA GLN A 100 10.69 1.51 4.42
C GLN A 100 11.22 2.64 5.32
N TYR A 101 12.51 2.96 5.16
CA TYR A 101 13.22 4.02 5.88
C TYR A 101 14.25 4.65 4.94
#